data_AF-A0AAJ4AK07-F1
#
_entry.id   AF-A0AAJ4AK07-F1
#
_cell.length_a   1.000
_cell.length_b   1.000
_cell.length_c   1.000
_cell.angle_alpha   90.00
_cell.angle_beta   90.00
_cell.angle_gamma   90.00
#
_symmetry.space_group_name_H-M   'P 1'
#
loop_
_entity.id
_entity.type
_entity.pdbx_description
1 polymer ?
#
loop_
_entity_poly.entity_id
_entity_poly.type
_entity_poly.pdbx_seq_one_letter_code
_entity_poly.pdbx_strand_id
1 'polypeptide(L)'
;MEHKQFEELVTALCAKENLPQALEVLKQHENEEVAEAAQSLTGQFALAEVDGEQRIYHVTMQENEQGEEQEYVEHVMNEGDDVIRFVAWFFEVMFDVKRKDTYQAAGKTYQQPKRAK
;
A
#
# COMPACT_ATOMS: atom_id res chain seq x y z
N MET A 1 -13.17 -3.03 -11.38
CA MET A 1 -12.55 -1.89 -12.11
C MET A 1 -12.07 -2.37 -13.48
N GLU A 2 -12.24 -1.58 -14.55
CA GLU A 2 -11.69 -1.94 -15.88
C GLU A 2 -10.18 -1.66 -15.95
N HIS A 3 -9.46 -2.38 -16.82
CA HIS A 3 -7.99 -2.31 -16.90
C HIS A 3 -7.46 -0.89 -17.11
N LYS A 4 -8.09 -0.13 -18.01
CA LYS A 4 -7.70 1.25 -18.29
C LYS A 4 -7.90 2.18 -17.09
N GLN A 5 -9.01 2.02 -16.35
CA GLN A 5 -9.27 2.80 -15.14
C GLN A 5 -8.24 2.50 -14.05
N PHE A 6 -7.80 1.24 -13.96
CA PHE A 6 -6.73 0.84 -13.05
C PHE A 6 -5.38 1.49 -13.41
N GLU A 7 -5.01 1.50 -14.69
CA GLU A 7 -3.78 2.17 -15.15
C GLU A 7 -3.80 3.68 -14.86
N GLU A 8 -4.92 4.36 -15.14
CA GLU A 8 -5.10 5.78 -14.86
C GLU A 8 -5.01 6.08 -13.36
N LEU A 9 -5.65 5.26 -12.52
CA LEU A 9 -5.60 5.39 -11.07
C LEU A 9 -4.18 5.19 -10.54
N VAL A 10 -3.53 4.09 -10.90
CA VAL A 10 -2.17 3.78 -10.43
C VAL A 10 -1.20 4.89 -10.84
N THR A 11 -1.32 5.41 -12.06
CA THR A 11 -0.50 6.54 -12.54
C THR A 11 -0.76 7.81 -11.73
N ALA A 12 -2.03 8.14 -11.45
CA ALA A 12 -2.40 9.30 -10.65
C ALA A 12 -1.90 9.22 -9.20
N LEU A 13 -1.89 8.01 -8.62
CA LEU A 13 -1.35 7.75 -7.28
C LEU A 13 0.17 7.88 -7.25
N CYS A 14 0.86 7.38 -8.28
CA CYS A 14 2.32 7.50 -8.39
C CYS A 14 2.80 8.94 -8.58
N ALA A 15 1.93 9.86 -8.99
CA ALA A 15 2.24 11.29 -9.08
C ALA A 15 2.16 12.02 -7.73
N LYS A 16 1.75 11.34 -6.65
CA LYS A 16 1.73 11.88 -5.29
C LYS A 16 3.11 11.81 -4.66
N GLU A 17 3.35 12.70 -3.71
CA GLU A 17 4.65 12.83 -3.07
C GLU A 17 4.90 11.74 -2.02
N ASN A 18 3.83 11.32 -1.32
CA ASN A 18 3.93 10.43 -0.18
C ASN A 18 2.66 9.58 0.00
N LEU A 19 2.77 8.57 0.87
CA LEU A 19 1.69 7.64 1.19
C LEU A 19 0.42 8.35 1.68
N PRO A 20 0.46 9.30 2.64
CA PRO A 20 -0.74 10.01 3.07
C PRO A 20 -1.51 10.66 1.92
N GLN A 21 -0.83 11.34 0.99
CA GLN A 21 -1.48 11.96 -0.16
C GLN A 21 -2.10 10.93 -1.12
N ALA A 22 -1.45 9.79 -1.35
CA ALA A 22 -2.00 8.71 -2.17
C ALA A 22 -3.22 8.07 -1.51
N LEU A 23 -3.15 7.84 -0.19
CA LEU A 23 -4.25 7.29 0.58
C LEU A 23 -5.49 8.20 0.54
N GLU A 24 -5.30 9.53 0.63
CA GLU A 24 -6.42 10.48 0.52
C GLU A 24 -7.09 10.43 -0.86
N VAL A 25 -6.34 10.24 -1.94
CA VAL A 25 -6.93 10.04 -3.27
C VAL A 25 -7.70 8.73 -3.36
N LEU A 26 -7.18 7.65 -2.78
CA LEU A 26 -7.88 6.37 -2.75
C LEU A 26 -9.22 6.46 -1.99
N LYS A 27 -9.25 7.15 -0.84
CA LYS A 27 -10.48 7.35 -0.04
C LYS A 27 -11.57 8.13 -0.77
N GLN A 28 -11.18 9.01 -1.68
CA GLN A 28 -12.08 9.86 -2.47
C GLN A 28 -12.37 9.27 -3.86
N HIS A 29 -11.91 8.05 -4.12
CA HIS A 29 -12.08 7.42 -5.41
C HIS A 29 -13.55 7.09 -5.68
N GLU A 30 -13.97 7.18 -6.95
CA GLU A 30 -15.37 6.93 -7.36
C GLU A 30 -15.81 5.47 -7.22
N ASN A 31 -14.83 4.55 -7.22
CA ASN A 31 -15.09 3.13 -6.95
C ASN A 31 -15.19 2.91 -5.43
N GLU A 32 -16.39 2.56 -4.97
CA GLU A 32 -16.70 2.35 -3.55
C GLU A 32 -15.79 1.31 -2.90
N GLU A 33 -15.52 0.18 -3.55
CA GLU A 33 -14.65 -0.87 -3.01
C GLU A 33 -13.24 -0.32 -2.69
N VAL A 34 -12.68 0.51 -3.58
CA VAL A 34 -11.37 1.16 -3.38
C VAL A 34 -11.44 2.19 -2.26
N ALA A 35 -12.50 3.01 -2.23
CA ALA A 35 -12.67 4.04 -1.22
C ALA A 35 -12.82 3.44 0.18
N GLU A 36 -13.66 2.40 0.34
CA GLU A 36 -13.88 1.69 1.59
C GLU A 36 -12.60 0.99 2.06
N ALA A 37 -11.90 0.29 1.15
CA ALA A 37 -10.61 -0.33 1.45
C ALA A 37 -9.56 0.68 1.91
N ALA A 38 -9.52 1.88 1.32
CA ALA A 38 -8.59 2.92 1.75
C ALA A 38 -9.01 3.57 3.07
N GLN A 39 -10.32 3.71 3.31
CA GLN A 39 -10.84 4.22 4.57
C GLN A 39 -10.49 3.30 5.73
N SER A 40 -10.57 1.98 5.56
CA SER A 40 -10.23 1.00 6.61
C SER A 40 -8.77 1.07 7.06
N LEU A 41 -7.87 1.53 6.20
CA LEU A 41 -6.44 1.70 6.50
C LEU A 41 -6.12 2.98 7.27
N THR A 42 -7.10 3.87 7.46
CA THR A 42 -6.88 5.14 8.18
C THR A 42 -6.51 4.87 9.64
N GLY A 43 -5.40 5.44 10.08
CA GLY A 43 -4.91 5.24 11.46
C GLY A 43 -4.22 3.90 11.69
N GLN A 44 -4.08 3.07 10.65
CA GLN A 44 -3.36 1.79 10.71
C GLN A 44 -1.92 1.90 10.20
N PHE A 45 -1.37 3.10 10.03
CA PHE A 45 0.02 3.30 9.64
C PHE A 45 0.85 3.87 10.78
N ALA A 46 2.02 3.28 11.00
CA ALA A 46 3.00 3.72 11.99
C ALA A 46 4.32 4.06 11.31
N LEU A 47 4.95 5.15 11.75
CA LEU A 47 6.29 5.57 11.33
C LEU A 47 7.28 5.17 12.42
N ALA A 48 8.37 4.49 12.04
CA ALA A 48 9.45 4.15 12.96
C ALA A 48 10.82 4.38 12.31
N GLU A 49 11.78 4.89 13.06
CA GLU A 49 13.16 5.03 12.60
C GLU A 49 13.93 3.72 12.85
N VAL A 50 14.52 3.15 11.80
CA VAL A 50 15.33 1.93 11.86
C VAL A 50 16.58 2.15 11.02
N ASP A 51 17.76 2.00 11.62
CA ASP A 51 19.06 2.22 10.95
C ASP A 51 19.19 3.61 10.29
N GLY A 52 18.54 4.64 10.86
CA GLY A 52 18.52 6.00 10.31
C GLY A 52 17.57 6.21 9.13
N GLU A 53 16.77 5.19 8.78
CA GLU A 53 15.71 5.29 7.78
C GLU A 53 14.35 5.37 8.48
N GLN A 54 13.50 6.30 8.05
CA GLN A 54 12.11 6.34 8.47
C GLN A 54 11.31 5.29 7.70
N ARG A 55 10.80 4.27 8.38
CA ARG A 55 10.03 3.16 7.81
C ARG A 55 8.56 3.30 8.15
N ILE A 56 7.70 3.07 7.17
CA ILE A 56 6.25 3.08 7.32
C ILE A 56 5.75 1.64 7.37
N TYR A 57 5.04 1.33 8.44
CA TYR A 57 4.44 0.02 8.71
C TYR A 57 2.93 0.11 8.70
N HIS A 58 2.27 -0.93 8.20
CA HIS A 58 0.84 -1.16 8.38
C HIS A 58 0.64 -2.05 9.61
N VAL A 59 -0.24 -1.63 10.52
CA VAL A 59 -0.52 -2.27 11.80
C VAL A 59 -1.95 -2.78 11.79
N THR A 60 -2.12 -4.08 12.01
CA THR A 60 -3.44 -4.70 12.15
C THR A 60 -3.52 -5.56 13.41
N MET A 61 -4.68 -5.55 14.06
CA MET A 61 -5.00 -6.51 15.11
C MET A 61 -5.73 -7.68 14.47
N GLN A 62 -5.21 -8.90 14.63
CA GLN A 62 -5.87 -10.11 14.18
C GLN A 62 -5.89 -11.13 15.30
N GLU A 63 -7.00 -11.87 15.42
CA GLU A 63 -7.11 -13.00 16.32
C GLU A 63 -6.23 -14.15 15.80
N ASN A 64 -5.33 -14.67 16.62
CA ASN A 64 -4.51 -15.82 16.27
C ASN A 64 -5.28 -17.16 16.45
N GLU A 65 -4.66 -18.29 16.10
CA GLU A 65 -5.28 -19.62 16.23
C GLU A 65 -5.68 -20.02 17.67
N GLN A 66 -5.23 -19.25 18.68
CA GLN A 66 -5.53 -19.47 20.09
C GLN A 66 -6.65 -18.54 20.60
N GLY A 67 -7.22 -17.68 19.75
CA GLY A 67 -8.25 -16.73 20.15
C GLY A 67 -7.69 -15.46 20.81
N GLU A 68 -6.39 -15.19 20.70
CA GLU A 68 -5.75 -14.01 21.27
C GLU A 68 -5.57 -12.92 20.21
N GLU A 69 -5.95 -11.68 20.54
CA GLU A 69 -5.67 -10.52 19.69
C GLU A 69 -4.16 -10.26 19.65
N GLN A 70 -3.59 -10.36 18.45
CA GLN A 70 -2.18 -10.10 18.20
C GLN A 70 -1.99 -8.98 17.19
N GLU A 71 -1.02 -8.11 17.47
CA GLU A 71 -0.60 -7.06 16.55
C GLU A 71 0.30 -7.63 15.44
N TYR A 72 -0.10 -7.40 14.19
CA TYR A 72 0.67 -7.72 12.99
C TYR A 72 1.16 -6.41 12.37
N VAL A 73 2.48 -6.30 12.28
CA VAL A 73 3.19 -5.19 11.65
C VAL A 73 3.78 -5.65 10.33
N GLU A 74 3.34 -5.01 9.24
CA GLU A 74 3.87 -5.24 7.90
C GLU A 74 4.64 -4.01 7.41
N HIS A 75 5.85 -4.20 6.87
CA HIS A 75 6.61 -3.11 6.27
C HIS A 75 6.06 -2.77 4.88
N VAL A 76 5.65 -1.53 4.69
CA VAL A 76 5.03 -1.07 3.44
C VAL A 76 6.05 -0.36 2.55
N MET A 77 6.70 0.68 3.07
CA MET A 77 7.73 1.46 2.37
C MET A 77 8.53 2.32 3.34
N ASN A 78 9.64 2.92 2.88
CA ASN A 78 10.34 3.94 3.65
C ASN A 78 9.81 5.35 3.31
N GLU A 79 10.06 6.33 4.17
CA GLU A 79 9.82 7.74 3.84
C GLU A 79 10.74 8.15 2.68
N GLY A 80 10.17 8.84 1.69
CA GLY A 80 10.88 9.21 0.47
C GLY A 80 11.03 8.10 -0.58
N ASP A 81 10.59 6.86 -0.29
CA ASP A 81 10.45 5.85 -1.34
C ASP A 81 9.38 6.25 -2.36
N ASP A 82 9.47 5.66 -3.55
CA ASP A 82 8.46 5.80 -4.58
C ASP A 82 7.10 5.24 -4.10
N VAL A 83 6.05 6.06 -4.21
CA VAL A 83 4.67 5.75 -3.82
C VAL A 83 4.15 4.47 -4.47
N ILE A 84 4.71 4.04 -5.60
CA ILE A 84 4.39 2.76 -6.23
C ILE A 84 4.52 1.56 -5.27
N ARG A 85 5.41 1.62 -4.27
CA ARG A 85 5.53 0.57 -3.25
C ARG A 85 4.25 0.41 -2.45
N PHE A 86 3.73 1.53 -1.93
CA PHE A 86 2.45 1.57 -1.22
C PHE A 86 1.30 1.17 -2.13
N VAL A 87 1.23 1.71 -3.36
CA VAL A 87 0.14 1.41 -4.30
C VAL A 87 0.11 -0.07 -4.65
N ALA A 88 1.27 -0.68 -4.92
CA ALA A 88 1.36 -2.10 -5.19
C ALA A 88 0.99 -2.96 -3.98
N TRP A 89 1.43 -2.56 -2.78
CA TRP A 89 1.04 -3.22 -1.52
C TRP A 89 -0.47 -3.15 -1.29
N PHE A 90 -1.08 -1.97 -1.45
CA PHE A 90 -2.50 -1.74 -1.27
C PHE A 90 -3.34 -2.66 -2.15
N PHE A 91 -3.04 -2.71 -3.45
CA PHE A 91 -3.80 -3.54 -4.39
C PHE A 91 -3.56 -5.04 -4.20
N GLU A 92 -2.39 -5.44 -3.70
CA GLU A 92 -2.14 -6.84 -3.34
C GLU A 92 -2.96 -7.25 -2.11
N VAL A 93 -2.90 -6.47 -1.03
CA VAL A 93 -3.57 -6.82 0.25
C VAL A 93 -5.09 -6.69 0.14
N MET A 94 -5.59 -5.64 -0.52
CA MET A 94 -7.02 -5.34 -0.55
C MET A 94 -7.76 -6.02 -1.71
N PHE A 95 -7.06 -6.35 -2.81
CA PHE A 95 -7.68 -6.82 -4.05
C PHE A 95 -6.99 -8.04 -4.69
N ASP A 96 -5.98 -8.63 -4.03
CA ASP A 96 -5.20 -9.78 -4.54
C ASP A 96 -4.55 -9.51 -5.92
N VAL A 97 -4.28 -8.23 -6.24
CA VAL A 97 -3.59 -7.86 -7.47
C VAL A 97 -2.10 -8.02 -7.26
N LYS A 98 -1.45 -8.80 -8.11
CA LYS A 98 0.01 -9.00 -8.01
C LYS A 98 0.73 -7.66 -8.13
N ARG A 99 1.67 -7.39 -7.22
CA ARG A 99 2.49 -6.17 -7.26
C ARG A 99 3.07 -5.88 -8.64
N LYS A 100 3.52 -6.91 -9.35
CA LYS A 100 4.07 -6.78 -10.71
C LYS A 100 3.07 -6.09 -11.66
N ASP A 101 1.79 -6.45 -11.58
CA ASP A 101 0.76 -5.93 -12.48
C ASP A 101 0.50 -4.44 -12.17
N THR A 102 0.50 -4.05 -10.90
CA THR A 102 0.44 -2.64 -10.48
C THR A 102 1.64 -1.84 -10.97
N TYR A 103 2.86 -2.39 -10.89
CA TYR A 103 4.05 -1.72 -11.44
C TYR A 103 3.96 -1.55 -12.96
N GLN A 104 3.50 -2.57 -13.67
CA GLN A 104 3.32 -2.50 -15.12
C GLN A 104 2.28 -1.44 -15.52
N ALA A 105 1.17 -1.33 -14.77
CA ALA A 105 0.15 -0.30 -14.96
C ALA A 105 0.69 1.13 -14.74
N ALA A 106 1.69 1.30 -13.88
CA ALA A 106 2.40 2.56 -13.68
C ALA A 106 3.47 2.85 -14.76
N GLY A 107 3.69 1.93 -15.72
CA GLY A 107 4.83 1.98 -16.63
C GLY A 107 6.19 1.80 -15.93
N LYS A 108 6.21 1.24 -14.71
CA LYS A 108 7.41 1.04 -13.89
C LYS A 108 7.89 -0.40 -13.93
N THR A 109 9.20 -0.60 -13.73
CA THR A 109 9.77 -1.94 -13.61
C THR A 109 9.68 -2.42 -12.17
N TYR A 110 9.00 -3.54 -11.93
CA TYR A 110 8.96 -4.16 -10.62
C TYR A 110 10.34 -4.72 -10.25
N GLN A 111 10.97 -4.12 -9.24
CA GLN A 111 12.13 -4.70 -8.59
C GLN A 111 11.67 -5.45 -7.36
N GLN A 112 11.64 -6.77 -7.45
CA GLN A 112 11.33 -7.61 -6.31
C GLN A 112 12.35 -7.32 -5.20
N PRO A 113 11.91 -6.92 -4.00
CA PRO A 113 12.83 -6.71 -2.90
C PRO A 113 13.58 -8.01 -2.66
N LYS A 114 14.92 -7.92 -2.63
CA LYS A 114 15.76 -9.09 -2.31
C LYS A 114 15.29 -9.59 -0.95
N ARG A 115 14.87 -10.86 -0.86
CA ARG A 115 14.60 -11.50 0.43
C ARG A 115 15.82 -11.25 1.31
N ALA A 116 15.65 -10.44 2.36
CA ALA A 116 16.68 -10.33 3.39
C ALA A 116 16.91 -11.75 3.90
N LYS A 117 18.18 -12.18 3.85
CA LYS A 117 18.60 -13.53 4.18
C LYS A 117 18.85 -13.65 5.67
#